data_AF-A0A166EFG4-F1
#
_entry.id   AF-A0A166EFG4-F1
#
_cell.length_a   1.000
_cell.length_b   1.000
_cell.length_c   1.000
_cell.angle_alpha   90.00
_cell.angle_beta   90.00
_cell.angle_gamma   90.00
#
_symmetry.space_group_name_H-M   'P 1'
#
loop_
_entity.id
_entity.type
_entity.pdbx_description
1 polymer ?
#
loop_
_entity_poly.entity_id
_entity_poly.type
_entity_poly.pdbx_seq_one_letter_code
_entity_poly.pdbx_strand_id
1 'polypeptide(L)'
;MKMPDPFVTRQRLYDREIWWRDRQPFLQSKGYMLRPRFRPNWVPSWLTSGKHPYRSEDGILLPMASHLIDATRLSDGKMVYIKRINAGNREASIATSLYDESLRNDPTNHTVPILEVFSDPDTAGLSYMVMPFLRFPEDPPFETVSEVVDFVDQILEGLVFMHDQGVAHRDCCMGNIMMDASEMYPDGFHPVNMDDTLEDGFIRARVRPRSQVSIKYYFIDYGISSVFAPGQPRGLVTGTDGRDQDVPELSDIAPYDPFAVDVFLIGNLLRKAFLEKYHNTEFLRLLVLRATHPVPSSRPNARELLELWTVERGRISFLSKAWRLQGRNEFAVETAARDCVSMVRTMASYAWSFARWK
;
A
#
# COMPACT_ATOMS: atom_id res chain seq x y z
N MET A 1 -19.55 -14.45 29.44
CA MET A 1 -20.38 -13.53 28.63
C MET A 1 -20.73 -14.26 27.34
N LYS A 2 -22.02 -14.47 27.01
CA LYS A 2 -22.39 -15.14 25.73
C LYS A 2 -22.04 -14.20 24.58
N MET A 3 -21.37 -14.72 23.54
CA MET A 3 -21.18 -13.94 22.32
C MET A 3 -22.54 -13.62 21.71
N PRO A 4 -22.76 -12.39 21.21
CA PRO A 4 -24.00 -12.02 20.53
C PRO A 4 -24.28 -12.95 19.33
N ASP A 5 -25.55 -13.27 19.11
CA ASP A 5 -25.95 -14.08 17.96
C ASP A 5 -25.64 -13.34 16.64
N PRO A 6 -24.80 -13.91 15.74
CA PRO A 6 -24.49 -13.30 14.46
C PRO A 6 -25.72 -13.13 13.56
N PHE A 7 -26.72 -14.00 13.69
CA PHE A 7 -27.97 -13.86 12.94
C PHE A 7 -28.75 -12.63 13.35
N VAL A 8 -28.55 -12.09 14.55
CA VAL A 8 -29.20 -10.84 14.99
C VAL A 8 -28.28 -9.65 14.75
N THR A 9 -27.02 -9.77 15.14
CA THR A 9 -26.08 -8.63 15.12
C THR A 9 -25.67 -8.22 13.72
N ARG A 10 -25.48 -9.16 12.78
CA ARG A 10 -25.06 -8.83 11.41
C ARG A 10 -26.19 -8.26 10.55
N GLN A 11 -27.46 -8.38 10.95
CA GLN A 11 -28.60 -7.80 10.22
C GLN A 11 -28.66 -6.28 10.32
N ARG A 12 -28.00 -5.69 11.32
CA ARG A 12 -27.98 -4.25 11.52
C ARG A 12 -26.72 -3.67 10.92
N LEU A 13 -26.83 -2.46 10.39
CA LEU A 13 -25.68 -1.64 10.06
C LEU A 13 -25.15 -0.97 11.31
N TYR A 14 -23.83 -0.90 11.43
CA TYR A 14 -23.18 -0.05 12.44
C TYR A 14 -23.34 1.43 12.05
N ASP A 15 -23.24 2.35 13.01
CA ASP A 15 -23.36 3.80 12.75
C ASP A 15 -22.42 4.29 11.63
N ARG A 16 -21.20 3.73 11.59
CA ARG A 16 -20.23 4.02 10.53
C ARG A 16 -20.67 3.54 9.14
N GLU A 17 -21.45 2.46 9.07
CA GLU A 17 -21.98 1.90 7.81
C GLU A 17 -23.26 2.62 7.37
N ILE A 18 -24.09 3.06 8.32
CA ILE A 18 -25.32 3.83 8.07
C ILE A 18 -25.02 5.08 7.26
N TRP A 19 -23.95 5.79 7.63
CA TRP A 19 -23.54 6.99 6.92
C TRP A 19 -23.29 6.73 5.42
N TRP A 20 -22.54 5.67 5.11
CA TRP A 20 -22.22 5.30 3.73
C TRP A 20 -23.45 4.83 2.95
N ARG A 21 -24.34 4.08 3.61
CA ARG A 21 -25.64 3.71 3.04
C ARG A 21 -26.44 4.93 2.61
N ASP A 22 -26.49 5.95 3.45
CA ASP A 22 -27.29 7.15 3.18
C ASP A 22 -26.70 7.97 2.02
N ARG A 23 -25.41 7.81 1.73
CA ARG A 23 -24.69 8.51 0.64
C ARG A 23 -24.56 7.68 -0.63
N GLN A 24 -24.94 6.40 -0.60
CA GLN A 24 -24.94 5.53 -1.79
C GLN A 24 -25.66 6.15 -3.01
N PRO A 25 -26.87 6.76 -2.91
CA PRO A 25 -27.52 7.33 -4.09
C PRO A 25 -26.68 8.44 -4.76
N PHE A 26 -26.01 9.27 -3.95
CA PHE A 26 -25.12 10.31 -4.45
C PHE A 26 -23.86 9.72 -5.08
N LEU A 27 -23.19 8.78 -4.41
CA LEU A 27 -22.02 8.09 -4.96
C LEU A 27 -22.34 7.39 -6.29
N GLN A 28 -23.53 6.77 -6.40
CA GLN A 28 -24.00 6.17 -7.63
C GLN A 28 -24.18 7.21 -8.75
N SER A 29 -24.71 8.40 -8.44
CA SER A 29 -24.83 9.50 -9.41
C SER A 29 -23.46 9.99 -9.91
N LYS A 30 -22.40 9.77 -9.12
CA LYS A 30 -20.99 10.01 -9.47
C LYS A 30 -20.32 8.82 -10.15
N GLY A 31 -21.04 7.71 -10.37
CA GLY A 31 -20.50 6.53 -11.03
C GLY A 31 -19.85 5.51 -10.09
N TYR A 32 -20.12 5.56 -8.78
CA TYR A 32 -19.54 4.64 -7.79
C TYR A 32 -20.62 3.84 -7.05
N MET A 33 -20.47 2.52 -7.03
CA MET A 33 -21.43 1.60 -6.43
C MET A 33 -20.80 0.88 -5.23
N LEU A 34 -21.35 1.07 -4.03
CA LEU A 34 -20.92 0.34 -2.83
C LEU A 34 -21.41 -1.12 -2.86
N ARG A 35 -20.85 -1.97 -2.00
CA ARG A 35 -21.32 -3.36 -1.82
C ARG A 35 -22.78 -3.43 -1.35
N PRO A 36 -23.52 -4.52 -1.62
CA PRO A 36 -24.95 -4.65 -1.33
C PRO A 36 -25.35 -4.23 0.09
N ARG A 37 -24.53 -4.56 1.10
CA ARG A 37 -24.74 -4.18 2.51
C ARG A 37 -24.94 -2.68 2.72
N PHE A 38 -24.26 -1.84 1.94
CA PHE A 38 -24.27 -0.39 2.08
C PHE A 38 -25.20 0.28 1.08
N ARG A 39 -26.21 -0.43 0.58
CA ARG A 39 -27.22 0.14 -0.33
C ARG A 39 -28.54 0.39 0.42
N PRO A 40 -29.32 1.41 0.03
CA PRO A 40 -30.66 1.61 0.57
C PRO A 40 -31.51 0.35 0.42
N ASN A 41 -32.34 0.07 1.43
CA ASN A 41 -33.21 -1.11 1.47
C ASN A 41 -32.48 -2.47 1.41
N TRP A 42 -31.20 -2.53 1.81
CA TRP A 42 -30.47 -3.78 1.92
C TRP A 42 -31.22 -4.78 2.81
N VAL A 43 -31.39 -5.99 2.28
CA VAL A 43 -31.92 -7.15 3.01
C VAL A 43 -30.78 -8.20 3.08
N PRO A 44 -30.43 -8.68 4.28
CA PRO A 44 -29.36 -9.66 4.42
C PRO A 44 -29.59 -10.92 3.58
N SER A 45 -28.59 -11.30 2.79
CA SER A 45 -28.69 -12.39 1.82
C SER A 45 -28.89 -13.77 2.47
N TRP A 46 -28.49 -13.93 3.73
CA TRP A 46 -28.73 -15.17 4.48
C TRP A 46 -30.19 -15.42 4.84
N LEU A 47 -31.04 -14.39 4.85
CA LEU A 47 -32.47 -14.56 5.14
C LEU A 47 -33.21 -15.29 4.01
N THR A 48 -32.73 -15.18 2.78
CA THR A 48 -33.31 -15.84 1.61
C THR A 48 -32.56 -17.11 1.23
N SER A 49 -31.23 -17.10 1.36
CA SER A 49 -30.39 -18.24 0.95
C SER A 49 -30.27 -19.34 2.00
N GLY A 50 -30.60 -19.08 3.27
CA GLY A 50 -30.40 -20.02 4.39
C GLY A 50 -28.93 -20.21 4.78
N LYS A 51 -27.99 -19.45 4.20
CA LYS A 51 -26.57 -19.48 4.56
C LYS A 51 -26.33 -18.92 5.96
N HIS A 52 -25.18 -19.22 6.55
CA HIS A 52 -24.75 -18.54 7.79
C HIS A 52 -24.30 -17.10 7.47
N PRO A 53 -24.52 -16.09 8.34
CA PRO A 53 -24.07 -14.71 8.11
C PRO A 53 -22.57 -14.58 7.83
N TYR A 54 -21.73 -15.35 8.53
CA TYR A 54 -20.28 -15.44 8.26
C TYR A 54 -19.91 -16.13 6.93
N ARG A 55 -20.89 -16.67 6.20
CA ARG A 55 -20.75 -17.30 4.87
C ARG A 55 -21.53 -16.53 3.79
N SER A 56 -21.75 -15.24 4.04
CA SER A 56 -22.45 -14.31 3.14
C SER A 56 -21.58 -13.07 2.96
N GLU A 57 -21.43 -12.59 1.72
CA GLU A 57 -20.58 -11.44 1.38
C GLU A 57 -21.03 -10.20 2.15
N ASP A 58 -22.33 -9.93 2.12
CA ASP A 58 -22.97 -8.82 2.84
C ASP A 58 -23.01 -9.02 4.37
N GLY A 59 -22.47 -10.15 4.84
CA GLY A 59 -22.08 -10.36 6.22
C GLY A 59 -20.74 -9.71 6.56
N ILE A 60 -19.81 -9.56 5.61
CA ILE A 60 -18.46 -9.02 5.80
C ILE A 60 -18.52 -7.51 6.06
N LEU A 61 -18.17 -7.14 7.29
CA LEU A 61 -18.30 -5.77 7.82
C LEU A 61 -17.21 -4.84 7.28
N LEU A 62 -17.46 -3.53 7.28
CA LEU A 62 -16.38 -2.56 7.04
C LEU A 62 -15.30 -2.63 8.14
N PRO A 63 -14.02 -2.42 7.76
CA PRO A 63 -12.96 -2.11 8.70
C PRO A 63 -13.32 -0.96 9.65
N MET A 64 -12.55 -0.79 10.73
CA MET A 64 -12.83 0.22 11.76
C MET A 64 -12.70 1.67 11.27
N ALA A 65 -11.95 1.91 10.18
CA ALA A 65 -11.76 3.23 9.63
C ALA A 65 -13.04 3.75 8.96
N SER A 66 -13.88 4.44 9.76
CA SER A 66 -15.23 4.89 9.36
C SER A 66 -15.27 5.90 8.21
N HIS A 67 -14.14 6.52 7.89
CA HIS A 67 -14.00 7.51 6.83
C HIS A 67 -13.54 6.90 5.50
N LEU A 68 -13.41 5.58 5.40
CA LEU A 68 -12.96 4.86 4.22
C LEU A 68 -14.00 3.81 3.80
N ILE A 69 -14.17 3.61 2.49
CA ILE A 69 -15.02 2.55 1.95
C ILE A 69 -14.54 2.08 0.58
N ASP A 70 -14.75 0.80 0.29
CA ASP A 70 -14.58 0.21 -1.04
C ASP A 70 -15.80 0.46 -1.95
N ALA A 71 -15.57 0.64 -3.24
CA ALA A 71 -16.64 0.79 -4.24
C ALA A 71 -16.23 0.23 -5.60
N THR A 72 -17.21 -0.11 -6.44
CA THR A 72 -17.00 -0.42 -7.86
C THR A 72 -17.27 0.83 -8.69
N ARG A 73 -16.29 1.25 -9.50
CA ARG A 73 -16.48 2.30 -10.49
C ARG A 73 -17.27 1.75 -11.68
N LEU A 74 -18.42 2.35 -11.97
CA LEU A 74 -19.38 1.86 -12.96
C LEU A 74 -18.90 1.98 -14.41
N SER A 75 -17.97 2.89 -14.70
CA SER A 75 -17.49 3.11 -16.07
C SER A 75 -16.66 1.96 -16.63
N ASP A 76 -15.94 1.22 -15.77
CA ASP A 76 -15.01 0.17 -16.18
C ASP A 76 -14.98 -1.06 -15.25
N GLY A 77 -15.84 -1.09 -14.23
CA GLY A 77 -15.92 -2.20 -13.28
C GLY A 77 -14.75 -2.30 -12.31
N LYS A 78 -13.81 -1.36 -12.31
CA LYS A 78 -12.65 -1.41 -11.41
C LYS A 78 -13.05 -1.06 -9.99
N MET A 79 -12.42 -1.74 -9.02
CA MET A 79 -12.52 -1.36 -7.62
C MET A 79 -11.77 -0.06 -7.36
N VAL A 80 -12.35 0.78 -6.52
CA VAL A 80 -11.78 2.01 -6.00
C VAL A 80 -11.94 2.06 -4.49
N TYR A 81 -11.17 2.93 -3.87
CA TYR A 81 -11.29 3.24 -2.46
C TYR A 81 -11.65 4.72 -2.30
N ILE A 82 -12.70 4.98 -1.53
CA ILE A 82 -13.25 6.32 -1.34
C ILE A 82 -12.96 6.76 0.08
N LYS A 83 -12.23 7.87 0.20
CA LYS A 83 -11.93 8.54 1.47
C LYS A 83 -12.81 9.77 1.64
N ARG A 84 -13.53 9.83 2.75
CA ARG A 84 -14.25 11.02 3.18
C ARG A 84 -13.28 11.99 3.84
N ILE A 85 -13.22 13.21 3.31
CA ILE A 85 -12.28 14.26 3.73
C ILE A 85 -13.02 15.56 4.06
N ASN A 86 -12.55 16.28 5.08
CA ASN A 86 -13.08 17.59 5.43
C ASN A 86 -12.46 18.70 4.56
N ALA A 87 -13.13 19.84 4.43
CA ALA A 87 -12.60 21.02 3.75
C ALA A 87 -11.34 21.51 4.47
N GLY A 88 -10.35 21.93 3.66
CA GLY A 88 -9.04 22.32 4.18
C GLY A 88 -8.21 21.15 4.72
N ASN A 89 -8.60 19.89 4.45
CA ASN A 89 -7.80 18.74 4.83
C ASN A 89 -6.44 18.79 4.10
N ARG A 90 -5.38 18.96 4.90
CA ARG A 90 -4.01 19.11 4.43
C ARG A 90 -3.52 17.88 3.67
N GLU A 91 -3.80 16.68 4.20
CA GLU A 91 -3.43 15.40 3.58
C GLU A 91 -3.97 15.30 2.15
N ALA A 92 -5.26 15.59 1.96
CA ALA A 92 -5.91 15.57 0.65
C ALA A 92 -5.26 16.56 -0.31
N SER A 93 -4.92 17.76 0.18
CA SER A 93 -4.26 18.79 -0.63
C SER A 93 -2.87 18.34 -1.09
N ILE A 94 -2.11 17.67 -0.22
CA ILE A 94 -0.80 17.10 -0.55
C ILE A 94 -0.95 16.00 -1.60
N ALA A 95 -1.82 15.03 -1.36
CA ALA A 95 -2.02 13.90 -2.27
C ALA A 95 -2.47 14.37 -3.66
N THR A 96 -3.40 15.32 -3.74
CA THR A 96 -3.83 15.91 -5.02
C THR A 96 -2.71 16.67 -5.70
N SER A 97 -1.88 17.43 -4.95
CA SER A 97 -0.76 18.17 -5.54
C SER A 97 0.33 17.26 -6.12
N LEU A 98 0.62 16.13 -5.47
CA LEU A 98 1.62 15.15 -5.92
C LEU A 98 1.17 14.35 -7.16
N TYR A 99 -0.14 14.36 -7.45
CA TYR A 99 -0.74 13.68 -8.60
C TYR A 99 -1.38 14.65 -9.59
N ASP A 100 -0.94 15.91 -9.60
CA ASP A 100 -1.36 16.92 -10.57
C ASP A 100 -1.05 16.49 -12.02
N GLU A 101 -1.72 17.09 -13.00
CA GLU A 101 -1.55 16.77 -14.42
C GLU A 101 -0.10 16.84 -14.90
N SER A 102 0.67 17.78 -14.35
CA SER A 102 2.10 17.95 -14.65
C SER A 102 3.00 16.83 -14.11
N LEU A 103 2.54 16.10 -13.08
CA LEU A 103 3.34 15.13 -12.32
C LEU A 103 2.86 13.67 -12.47
N ARG A 104 1.59 13.45 -12.81
CA ARG A 104 0.96 12.11 -12.83
C ARG A 104 1.56 11.12 -13.84
N ASN A 105 2.26 11.62 -14.86
CA ASN A 105 2.87 10.82 -15.92
C ASN A 105 4.37 10.59 -15.70
N ASP A 106 4.95 11.13 -14.63
CA ASP A 106 6.33 10.85 -14.26
C ASP A 106 6.45 9.37 -13.84
N PRO A 107 7.30 8.55 -14.49
CA PRO A 107 7.43 7.14 -14.15
C PRO A 107 7.98 6.89 -12.74
N THR A 108 8.68 7.87 -12.15
CA THR A 108 9.22 7.81 -10.78
C THR A 108 8.21 8.28 -9.72
N ASN A 109 7.03 8.74 -10.15
CA ASN A 109 5.97 9.13 -9.23
C ASN A 109 5.25 7.90 -8.67
N HIS A 110 5.72 7.47 -7.49
CA HIS A 110 5.10 6.42 -6.68
C HIS A 110 4.20 7.01 -5.58
N THR A 111 3.51 8.12 -5.84
CA THR A 111 2.46 8.63 -4.95
C THR A 111 1.10 8.08 -5.38
N VAL A 112 0.19 7.88 -4.43
CA VAL A 112 -1.12 7.28 -4.74
C VAL A 112 -1.89 8.11 -5.78
N PRO A 113 -2.39 7.47 -6.86
CA PRO A 113 -3.21 8.17 -7.84
C PRO A 113 -4.48 8.75 -7.21
N ILE A 114 -4.77 10.01 -7.52
CA ILE A 114 -6.04 10.64 -7.21
C ILE A 114 -6.90 10.63 -8.46
N LEU A 115 -7.93 9.77 -8.46
CA LEU A 115 -8.80 9.57 -9.63
C LEU A 115 -9.85 10.67 -9.75
N GLU A 116 -10.42 11.09 -8.62
CA GLU A 116 -11.43 12.14 -8.57
C GLU A 116 -11.51 12.73 -7.16
N VAL A 117 -11.83 14.03 -7.08
CA VAL A 117 -12.25 14.69 -5.83
C VAL A 117 -13.54 15.45 -6.09
N PHE A 118 -14.56 15.22 -5.27
CA PHE A 118 -15.85 15.92 -5.39
C PHE A 118 -16.48 16.22 -4.03
N SER A 119 -17.20 17.32 -3.94
CA SER A 119 -17.87 17.75 -2.70
C SER A 119 -19.18 17.00 -2.44
N ASP A 120 -19.50 16.83 -1.17
CA ASP A 120 -20.81 16.36 -0.72
C ASP A 120 -21.87 17.45 -0.92
N PRO A 121 -23.05 17.12 -1.48
CA PRO A 121 -24.09 18.11 -1.74
C PRO A 121 -24.87 18.49 -0.47
N ASP A 122 -24.93 17.60 0.52
CA ASP A 122 -25.80 17.75 1.69
C ASP A 122 -25.03 18.23 2.92
N THR A 123 -23.70 18.06 2.92
CA THR A 123 -22.81 18.31 4.06
C THR A 123 -21.74 19.31 3.67
N ALA A 124 -21.98 20.59 3.98
CA ALA A 124 -21.05 21.66 3.68
C ALA A 124 -19.66 21.38 4.27
N GLY A 125 -18.62 21.58 3.45
CA GLY A 125 -17.24 21.35 3.86
C GLY A 125 -16.84 19.88 3.93
N LEU A 126 -17.62 18.96 3.36
CA LEU A 126 -17.24 17.57 3.18
C LEU A 126 -16.95 17.28 1.71
N SER A 127 -15.91 16.51 1.43
CA SER A 127 -15.58 16.01 0.09
C SER A 127 -15.21 14.53 0.14
N TYR A 128 -15.16 13.93 -1.04
CA TYR A 128 -14.74 12.55 -1.27
C TYR A 128 -13.51 12.57 -2.16
N MET A 129 -12.52 11.78 -1.80
CA MET A 129 -11.33 11.50 -2.59
C MET A 129 -11.36 10.05 -3.03
N VAL A 130 -11.35 9.83 -4.35
CA VAL A 130 -11.37 8.51 -4.96
C VAL A 130 -9.96 8.13 -5.37
N MET A 131 -9.51 6.97 -4.91
CA MET A 131 -8.18 6.40 -5.19
C MET A 131 -8.34 4.98 -5.75
N PRO A 132 -7.33 4.42 -6.44
CA PRO A 132 -7.34 3.01 -6.80
C PRO A 132 -7.51 2.12 -5.56
N PHE A 133 -8.15 0.97 -5.74
CA PHE A 133 -8.15 -0.05 -4.69
C PHE A 133 -6.82 -0.80 -4.71
N LEU A 134 -6.05 -0.69 -3.63
CA LEU A 134 -4.68 -1.22 -3.51
C LEU A 134 -4.59 -2.26 -2.39
N ARG A 135 -3.54 -3.08 -2.43
CA ARG A 135 -3.29 -4.16 -1.46
C ARG A 135 -2.00 -3.91 -0.67
N PHE A 136 -1.87 -4.49 0.52
CA PHE A 136 -0.60 -4.40 1.26
C PHE A 136 0.52 -5.17 0.52
N PRO A 137 1.77 -4.65 0.47
CA PRO A 137 2.88 -5.33 -0.20
C PRO A 137 3.25 -6.69 0.40
N GLU A 138 2.98 -6.91 1.69
CA GLU A 138 3.23 -8.18 2.37
C GLU A 138 2.09 -9.20 2.21
N ASP A 139 1.03 -8.85 1.47
CA ASP A 139 -0.11 -9.73 1.22
C ASP A 139 -0.49 -9.76 -0.28
N PRO A 140 -0.14 -10.82 -1.02
CA PRO A 140 0.60 -11.99 -0.55
C PRO A 140 2.07 -11.65 -0.20
N PRO A 141 2.76 -12.49 0.59
CA PRO A 141 4.13 -12.22 1.01
C PRO A 141 5.09 -12.17 -0.18
N PHE A 142 6.21 -11.46 -0.01
CA PHE A 142 7.33 -11.51 -0.95
C PHE A 142 7.87 -12.94 -1.04
N GLU A 143 8.05 -13.46 -2.24
CA GLU A 143 8.53 -14.83 -2.48
C GLU A 143 9.99 -14.86 -2.94
N THR A 144 10.44 -13.88 -3.73
CA THR A 144 11.76 -13.92 -4.39
C THR A 144 12.61 -12.69 -4.10
N VAL A 145 13.93 -12.84 -4.25
CA VAL A 145 14.86 -11.71 -4.15
C VAL A 145 14.55 -10.64 -5.21
N SER A 146 14.13 -11.04 -6.41
CA SER A 146 13.74 -10.10 -7.47
C SER A 146 12.58 -9.20 -7.07
N GLU A 147 11.61 -9.71 -6.31
CA GLU A 147 10.47 -8.90 -5.84
C GLU A 147 10.89 -7.88 -4.78
N VAL A 148 11.88 -8.23 -3.93
CA VAL A 148 12.47 -7.27 -2.98
C VAL A 148 13.25 -6.19 -3.73
N VAL A 149 14.01 -6.58 -4.75
CA VAL A 149 14.75 -5.62 -5.60
C VAL A 149 13.81 -4.65 -6.29
N ASP A 150 12.73 -5.14 -6.90
CA ASP A 150 11.71 -4.32 -7.57
C ASP A 150 11.01 -3.36 -6.59
N PHE A 151 10.66 -3.85 -5.40
CA PHE A 151 10.11 -3.00 -4.34
C PHE A 151 11.07 -1.89 -3.92
N VAL A 152 12.35 -2.20 -3.71
CA VAL A 152 13.37 -1.21 -3.30
C VAL A 152 13.61 -0.17 -4.40
N ASP A 153 13.64 -0.59 -5.67
CA ASP A 153 13.72 0.33 -6.82
C ASP A 153 12.60 1.38 -6.73
N GLN A 154 11.36 0.94 -6.65
CA GLN A 154 10.18 1.82 -6.70
C GLN A 154 10.03 2.73 -5.47
N ILE A 155 10.27 2.23 -4.25
CA ILE A 155 10.10 3.07 -3.05
C ILE A 155 11.18 4.15 -2.96
N LEU A 156 12.40 3.89 -3.47
CA LEU A 156 13.47 4.89 -3.49
C LEU A 156 13.25 5.93 -4.60
N GLU A 157 12.76 5.50 -5.77
CA GLU A 157 12.29 6.41 -6.82
C GLU A 157 11.19 7.34 -6.30
N GLY A 158 10.18 6.79 -5.63
CA GLY A 158 9.11 7.55 -5.01
C GLY A 158 9.56 8.52 -3.91
N LEU A 159 10.53 8.10 -3.09
CA LEU A 159 11.13 8.94 -2.06
C LEU A 159 11.83 10.16 -2.69
N VAL A 160 12.67 9.93 -3.70
CA VAL A 160 13.36 11.00 -4.43
C VAL A 160 12.35 11.94 -5.06
N PHE A 161 11.33 11.39 -5.73
CA PHE A 161 10.26 12.18 -6.34
C PHE A 161 9.58 13.10 -5.33
N MET A 162 9.11 12.58 -4.19
CA MET A 162 8.47 13.39 -3.14
C MET A 162 9.43 14.48 -2.62
N HIS A 163 10.69 14.14 -2.38
CA HIS A 163 11.70 15.09 -1.88
C HIS A 163 12.02 16.20 -2.88
N ASP A 164 12.01 15.90 -4.18
CA ASP A 164 12.15 16.86 -5.27
C ASP A 164 10.94 17.80 -5.35
N GLN A 165 9.73 17.31 -5.05
CA GLN A 165 8.52 18.14 -4.91
C GLN A 165 8.45 18.92 -3.58
N GLY A 166 9.49 18.84 -2.75
CA GLY A 166 9.54 19.53 -1.47
C GLY A 166 8.61 18.92 -0.41
N VAL A 167 8.21 17.66 -0.59
CA VAL A 167 7.36 16.94 0.37
C VAL A 167 8.20 15.94 1.15
N ALA A 168 8.16 16.03 2.49
CA ALA A 168 8.67 15.00 3.39
C ALA A 168 7.48 14.25 4.00
N HIS A 169 7.45 12.93 3.85
CA HIS A 169 6.30 12.10 4.19
C HIS A 169 6.13 11.95 5.70
N ARG A 170 7.25 11.74 6.41
CA ARG A 170 7.43 11.55 7.86
C ARG A 170 6.84 10.27 8.46
N ASP A 171 6.27 9.39 7.64
CA ASP A 171 5.72 8.09 8.08
C ASP A 171 5.92 7.00 7.02
N CYS A 172 7.11 6.96 6.40
CA CYS A 172 7.50 5.94 5.42
C CYS A 172 7.66 4.55 6.05
N CYS A 173 6.55 3.93 6.43
CA CYS A 173 6.49 2.58 6.97
C CYS A 173 5.74 1.64 6.02
N MET A 174 5.92 0.32 6.19
CA MET A 174 5.26 -0.69 5.35
C MET A 174 3.74 -0.52 5.30
N GLY A 175 3.12 -0.06 6.39
CA GLY A 175 1.67 0.15 6.45
C GLY A 175 1.15 1.39 5.73
N ASN A 176 2.04 2.24 5.20
CA ASN A 176 1.73 3.40 4.37
C ASN A 176 2.29 3.24 2.94
N ILE A 177 2.66 2.01 2.56
CA ILE A 177 2.98 1.63 1.19
C ILE A 177 1.95 0.60 0.76
N MET A 178 1.38 0.79 -0.42
CA MET A 178 0.39 -0.09 -1.00
C MET A 178 0.83 -0.53 -2.40
N MET A 179 0.37 -1.69 -2.86
CA MET A 179 0.64 -2.19 -4.21
C MET A 179 -0.62 -2.24 -5.05
N ASP A 180 -0.50 -1.90 -6.33
CA ASP A 180 -1.49 -2.23 -7.33
C ASP A 180 -1.37 -3.73 -7.65
N ALA A 181 -2.32 -4.49 -7.14
CA ALA A 181 -2.38 -5.94 -7.30
C ALA A 181 -3.25 -6.38 -8.49
N SER A 182 -3.78 -5.46 -9.29
CA SER A 182 -4.77 -5.79 -10.33
C SER A 182 -4.27 -6.86 -11.32
N GLU A 183 -3.01 -6.80 -11.74
CA GLU A 183 -2.41 -7.81 -12.62
C GLU A 183 -2.18 -9.17 -11.94
N MET A 184 -1.98 -9.19 -10.62
CA MET A 184 -1.89 -10.43 -9.84
C MET A 184 -3.25 -11.12 -9.72
N TYR A 185 -4.34 -10.35 -9.69
CA TYR A 185 -5.71 -10.83 -9.51
C TYR A 185 -6.55 -10.46 -10.75
N PRO A 186 -6.37 -11.15 -11.89
CA PRO A 186 -7.06 -10.82 -13.14
C PRO A 186 -8.59 -10.92 -13.03
N ASP A 187 -9.09 -11.69 -12.06
CA ASP A 187 -10.52 -11.90 -11.80
C ASP A 187 -11.02 -11.06 -10.60
N GLY A 188 -10.17 -10.17 -10.06
CA GLY A 188 -10.43 -9.37 -8.87
C GLY A 188 -10.16 -10.11 -7.54
N PHE A 189 -10.30 -9.38 -6.44
CA PHE A 189 -10.18 -9.90 -5.08
C PHE A 189 -11.09 -9.12 -4.13
N HIS A 190 -11.51 -9.73 -3.02
CA HIS A 190 -12.44 -9.11 -2.10
C HIS A 190 -11.78 -7.96 -1.33
N PRO A 191 -12.47 -6.82 -1.13
CA PRO A 191 -11.87 -5.63 -0.54
C PRO A 191 -11.64 -5.65 0.98
N VAL A 192 -11.95 -6.77 1.64
CA VAL A 192 -11.95 -6.87 3.12
C VAL A 192 -11.53 -8.26 3.56
N ASN A 193 -12.07 -9.30 2.90
CA ASN A 193 -11.57 -10.64 3.07
C ASN A 193 -10.28 -10.82 2.24
N MET A 194 -9.15 -10.72 2.92
CA MET A 194 -7.82 -10.79 2.30
C MET A 194 -7.34 -12.23 2.07
N ASP A 195 -8.18 -13.24 2.28
CA ASP A 195 -7.85 -14.67 2.07
C ASP A 195 -7.85 -15.09 0.57
N ASP A 196 -7.44 -14.18 -0.32
CA ASP A 196 -7.43 -14.36 -1.78
C ASP A 196 -8.77 -14.87 -2.31
N THR A 197 -9.86 -14.23 -1.90
CA THR A 197 -11.20 -14.57 -2.38
C THR A 197 -11.69 -13.59 -3.44
N LEU A 198 -12.55 -14.02 -4.35
CA LEU A 198 -13.29 -13.17 -5.29
C LEU A 198 -14.28 -12.25 -4.56
N GLU A 199 -15.01 -11.44 -5.31
CA GLU A 199 -16.01 -10.49 -4.78
C GLU A 199 -17.04 -11.11 -3.84
N ASP A 200 -17.33 -12.42 -3.94
CA ASP A 200 -18.25 -13.11 -3.04
C ASP A 200 -17.67 -13.38 -1.64
N GLY A 201 -16.36 -13.21 -1.46
CA GLY A 201 -15.65 -13.39 -0.19
C GLY A 201 -15.38 -14.85 0.18
N PHE A 202 -15.66 -15.82 -0.70
CA PHE A 202 -15.53 -17.25 -0.38
C PHE A 202 -14.87 -18.09 -1.47
N ILE A 203 -15.10 -17.78 -2.74
CA ILE A 203 -14.45 -18.48 -3.85
C ILE A 203 -13.02 -17.94 -3.95
N ARG A 204 -12.03 -18.84 -4.03
CA ARG A 204 -10.64 -18.43 -4.22
C ARG A 204 -10.44 -17.73 -5.56
N ALA A 205 -9.83 -16.56 -5.52
CA ALA A 205 -9.34 -15.84 -6.66
C ALA A 205 -8.15 -16.58 -7.29
N ARG A 206 -8.04 -16.48 -8.61
CA ARG A 206 -6.84 -16.90 -9.33
C ARG A 206 -5.76 -15.86 -9.08
N VAL A 207 -4.61 -16.30 -8.59
CA VAL A 207 -3.46 -15.43 -8.29
C VAL A 207 -2.32 -15.75 -9.25
N ARG A 208 -1.80 -14.73 -9.93
CA ARG A 208 -0.55 -14.82 -10.68
C ARG A 208 0.62 -14.47 -9.74
N PRO A 209 1.76 -15.18 -9.82
CA PRO A 209 2.93 -14.84 -9.03
C PRO A 209 3.38 -13.41 -9.31
N ARG A 210 3.77 -12.69 -8.25
CA ARG A 210 4.25 -11.30 -8.34
C ARG A 210 5.38 -11.14 -9.35
N SER A 211 6.33 -12.08 -9.35
CA SER A 211 7.44 -12.14 -10.31
C SER A 211 7.05 -12.30 -11.79
N GLN A 212 5.79 -12.55 -12.12
CA GLN A 212 5.31 -12.75 -13.51
C GLN A 212 4.51 -11.57 -14.07
N VAL A 213 4.28 -10.54 -13.25
CA VAL A 213 3.45 -9.39 -13.61
C VAL A 213 4.16 -8.09 -13.24
N SER A 214 3.70 -6.98 -13.81
CA SER A 214 4.18 -5.66 -13.41
C SER A 214 3.42 -5.20 -12.18
N ILE A 215 4.16 -4.79 -11.15
CA ILE A 215 3.61 -4.23 -9.91
C ILE A 215 3.99 -2.77 -9.82
N LYS A 216 3.06 -1.96 -9.31
CA LYS A 216 3.36 -0.60 -8.86
C LYS A 216 3.14 -0.48 -7.37
N TYR A 217 4.13 0.07 -6.67
CA TYR A 217 4.02 0.44 -5.27
C TYR A 217 3.74 1.95 -5.15
N TYR A 218 2.92 2.33 -4.17
CA TYR A 218 2.50 3.70 -3.92
C TYR A 218 2.62 4.05 -2.45
N PHE A 219 3.18 5.22 -2.16
CA PHE A 219 3.04 5.90 -0.88
C PHE A 219 1.61 6.41 -0.71
N ILE A 220 1.06 6.21 0.48
CA ILE A 220 -0.27 6.67 0.88
C ILE A 220 -0.19 7.40 2.24
N ASP A 221 -1.27 8.06 2.63
CA ASP A 221 -1.45 8.68 3.95
C ASP A 221 -0.42 9.77 4.27
N TYR A 222 -0.71 10.98 3.79
CA TYR A 222 0.09 12.19 4.01
C TYR A 222 -0.31 12.96 5.27
N GLY A 223 -0.94 12.29 6.24
CA GLY A 223 -1.57 12.93 7.41
C GLY A 223 -0.62 13.81 8.23
N ILE A 224 0.65 13.42 8.31
CA ILE A 224 1.69 14.13 9.07
C ILE A 224 2.80 14.73 8.19
N SER A 225 2.64 14.69 6.87
CA SER A 225 3.63 15.17 5.92
C SER A 225 3.87 16.68 6.02
N SER A 226 5.09 17.08 5.66
CA SER A 226 5.50 18.47 5.57
C SER A 226 5.71 18.87 4.11
N VAL A 227 5.35 20.11 3.77
CA VAL A 227 5.45 20.64 2.40
C VAL A 227 6.26 21.92 2.46
N PHE A 228 7.26 22.02 1.59
CA PHE A 228 8.12 23.19 1.43
C PHE A 228 8.01 23.63 -0.02
N ALA A 229 7.48 24.84 -0.24
CA ALA A 229 7.24 25.33 -1.60
C ALA A 229 8.56 25.44 -2.39
N PRO A 230 8.53 25.23 -3.73
CA PRO A 230 9.70 25.43 -4.57
C PRO A 230 10.33 26.81 -4.34
N GLY A 231 11.64 26.84 -4.10
CA GLY A 231 12.39 28.07 -3.84
C GLY A 231 12.31 28.60 -2.39
N GLN A 232 11.53 27.97 -1.50
CA GLN A 232 11.64 28.23 -0.06
C GLN A 232 12.77 27.39 0.56
N PRO A 233 13.50 27.92 1.56
CA PRO A 233 14.45 27.13 2.32
C PRO A 233 13.75 25.91 2.93
N ARG A 234 14.36 24.72 2.78
CA ARG A 234 13.91 23.52 3.51
C ARG A 234 13.99 23.83 5.01
N GLY A 235 12.82 23.84 5.66
CA GLY A 235 12.70 24.14 7.08
C GLY A 235 12.82 22.90 7.94
N LEU A 236 13.16 23.11 9.20
CA LEU A 236 13.06 22.05 10.22
C LEU A 236 11.64 21.98 10.78
N VAL A 237 11.27 20.83 11.31
CA VAL A 237 9.94 20.59 11.90
C VAL A 237 10.06 20.00 13.29
N THR A 238 8.97 20.03 14.06
CA THR A 238 8.83 19.30 15.33
C THR A 238 7.69 18.28 15.22
N GLY A 239 7.56 17.45 16.25
CA GLY A 239 6.52 16.43 16.40
C GLY A 239 7.11 15.04 16.56
N THR A 240 6.42 14.18 17.32
CA THR A 240 6.76 12.76 17.53
C THR A 240 5.82 11.79 16.81
N ASP A 241 4.88 12.29 16.02
CA ASP A 241 3.93 11.47 15.29
C ASP A 241 4.63 10.56 14.25
N GLY A 242 4.10 9.36 14.05
CA GLY A 242 4.61 8.35 13.12
C GLY A 242 4.51 6.94 13.70
N ARG A 243 4.38 5.92 12.87
CA ARG A 243 4.26 4.53 13.36
C ARG A 243 5.60 3.97 13.84
N ASP A 244 6.69 4.37 13.19
CA ASP A 244 8.03 3.94 13.56
C ASP A 244 8.69 4.95 14.50
N GLN A 245 8.76 4.56 15.77
CA GLN A 245 9.29 5.39 16.85
C GLN A 245 10.82 5.19 17.07
N ASP A 246 11.50 4.44 16.20
CA ASP A 246 12.96 4.25 16.29
C ASP A 246 13.77 5.47 15.80
N VAL A 247 13.11 6.46 15.20
CA VAL A 247 13.76 7.67 14.66
C VAL A 247 14.38 8.48 15.81
N PRO A 248 15.72 8.62 15.87
CA PRO A 248 16.41 9.17 17.06
C PRO A 248 16.09 10.63 17.39
N GLU A 249 15.75 11.44 16.37
CA GLU A 249 15.60 12.88 16.51
C GLU A 249 14.14 13.37 16.64
N LEU A 250 13.15 12.48 16.66
CA LEU A 250 11.76 12.88 16.87
C LEU A 250 11.60 13.63 18.19
N SER A 251 10.99 14.81 18.12
CA SER A 251 10.84 15.69 19.27
C SER A 251 9.75 16.72 19.06
N ASP A 252 8.93 16.97 20.07
CA ASP A 252 7.95 18.06 20.07
C ASP A 252 8.59 19.45 20.25
N ILE A 253 9.84 19.50 20.72
CA ILE A 253 10.51 20.74 21.10
C ILE A 253 11.76 21.03 20.26
N ALA A 254 12.54 20.00 19.93
CA ALA A 254 13.78 20.16 19.18
C ALA A 254 13.48 20.02 17.67
N PRO A 255 13.72 21.05 16.86
CA PRO A 255 13.44 20.98 15.43
C PRO A 255 14.44 20.05 14.71
N TYR A 256 13.94 19.24 13.78
CA TYR A 256 14.72 18.28 13.00
C TYR A 256 14.42 18.37 11.50
N ASP A 257 15.32 17.80 10.68
CA ASP A 257 15.15 17.74 9.22
C ASP A 257 14.19 16.59 8.87
N PRO A 258 12.99 16.88 8.34
CA PRO A 258 12.02 15.83 8.02
C PRO A 258 12.44 14.95 6.83
N PHE A 259 13.32 15.44 5.95
CA PHE A 259 13.80 14.64 4.82
C PHE A 259 14.80 13.57 5.29
N ALA A 260 15.65 13.91 6.27
CA ALA A 260 16.53 12.95 6.91
C ALA A 260 15.75 11.89 7.70
N VAL A 261 14.59 12.25 8.25
CA VAL A 261 13.66 11.30 8.89
C VAL A 261 13.12 10.29 7.88
N ASP A 262 12.65 10.72 6.70
CA ASP A 262 12.17 9.79 5.68
C ASP A 262 13.25 8.79 5.24
N VAL A 263 14.49 9.25 5.07
CA VAL A 263 15.63 8.39 4.75
C VAL A 263 15.83 7.32 5.84
N PHE A 264 15.79 7.72 7.11
CA PHE A 264 15.89 6.77 8.22
C PHE A 264 14.73 5.76 8.19
N LEU A 265 13.50 6.24 8.00
CA LEU A 265 12.30 5.40 7.97
C LEU A 265 12.38 4.35 6.86
N ILE A 266 12.81 4.72 5.64
CA ILE A 266 13.03 3.77 4.55
C ILE A 266 14.14 2.77 4.90
N GLY A 267 15.27 3.23 5.44
CA GLY A 267 16.33 2.33 5.92
C GLY A 267 15.83 1.33 6.96
N ASN A 268 15.01 1.80 7.89
CA ASN A 268 14.46 0.97 8.97
C ASN A 268 13.38 0.01 8.49
N LEU A 269 12.56 0.43 7.52
CA LEU A 269 11.62 -0.42 6.80
C LEU A 269 12.37 -1.59 6.16
N LEU A 270 13.43 -1.31 5.40
CA LEU A 270 14.23 -2.35 4.75
C LEU A 270 14.91 -3.28 5.75
N ARG A 271 15.38 -2.73 6.88
CA ARG A 271 15.95 -3.50 8.00
C ARG A 271 14.94 -4.52 8.53
N LYS A 272 13.78 -4.04 8.98
CA LYS A 272 12.74 -4.83 9.66
C LYS A 272 12.02 -5.78 8.71
N ALA A 273 11.72 -5.34 7.49
CA ALA A 273 10.95 -6.12 6.52
C ALA A 273 11.78 -7.21 5.84
N PHE A 274 13.08 -6.97 5.61
CA PHE A 274 13.88 -7.88 4.77
C PHE A 274 15.20 -8.33 5.43
N LEU A 275 16.06 -7.41 5.87
CA LEU A 275 17.41 -7.75 6.32
C LEU A 275 17.41 -8.63 7.56
N GLU A 276 16.53 -8.34 8.53
CA GLU A 276 16.40 -9.12 9.77
C GLU A 276 15.66 -10.46 9.54
N LYS A 277 14.81 -10.55 8.52
CA LYS A 277 13.99 -11.75 8.26
C LYS A 277 14.70 -12.79 7.37
N TYR A 278 15.48 -12.35 6.38
CA TYR A 278 16.05 -13.22 5.35
C TYR A 278 17.58 -13.09 5.29
N HIS A 279 18.29 -14.20 5.06
CA HIS A 279 19.76 -14.17 4.99
C HIS A 279 20.29 -13.84 3.60
N ASN A 280 19.48 -14.07 2.54
CA ASN A 280 19.85 -13.77 1.17
C ASN A 280 19.48 -12.34 0.73
N THR A 281 19.24 -11.44 1.70
CA THR A 281 18.99 -9.99 1.51
C THR A 281 20.13 -9.11 2.07
N GLU A 282 21.29 -9.69 2.39
CA GLU A 282 22.47 -8.98 2.92
C GLU A 282 23.00 -7.87 2.00
N PHE A 283 22.66 -7.89 0.71
CA PHE A 283 22.95 -6.78 -0.20
C PHE A 283 22.30 -5.46 0.23
N LEU A 284 21.25 -5.49 1.06
CA LEU A 284 20.63 -4.29 1.64
C LEU A 284 21.42 -3.70 2.81
N ARG A 285 22.39 -4.43 3.38
CA ARG A 285 23.05 -4.07 4.64
C ARG A 285 23.71 -2.70 4.61
N LEU A 286 24.42 -2.39 3.52
CA LEU A 286 25.09 -1.09 3.38
C LEU A 286 24.08 0.05 3.29
N LEU A 287 23.01 -0.14 2.52
CA LEU A 287 21.92 0.82 2.37
C LEU A 287 21.27 1.13 3.71
N VAL A 288 20.89 0.07 4.45
CA VAL A 288 20.31 0.17 5.81
C VAL A 288 21.25 0.93 6.74
N LEU A 289 22.53 0.52 6.83
CA LEU A 289 23.49 1.13 7.75
C LEU A 289 23.71 2.63 7.48
N ARG A 290 23.71 3.04 6.20
CA ARG A 290 23.87 4.45 5.82
C ARG A 290 22.61 5.26 6.10
N ALA A 291 21.44 4.71 5.75
CA ALA A 291 20.15 5.36 5.94
C ALA A 291 19.78 5.52 7.43
N THR A 292 20.08 4.52 8.26
CA THR A 292 19.72 4.53 9.70
C THR A 292 20.83 5.06 10.61
N HIS A 293 21.72 5.90 10.10
CA HIS A 293 22.77 6.49 10.92
C HIS A 293 22.15 7.37 12.04
N PRO A 294 22.59 7.29 13.30
CA PRO A 294 21.94 7.99 14.41
C PRO A 294 22.02 9.52 14.30
N VAL A 295 23.10 10.04 13.69
CA VAL A 295 23.24 11.47 13.39
C VAL A 295 22.57 11.78 12.04
N PRO A 296 21.52 12.62 11.98
CA PRO A 296 20.75 12.85 10.76
C PRO A 296 21.59 13.42 9.60
N SER A 297 22.48 14.37 9.88
CA SER A 297 23.36 14.99 8.89
C SER A 297 24.44 14.05 8.30
N SER A 298 24.61 12.87 8.87
CA SER A 298 25.52 11.84 8.35
C SER A 298 24.82 10.79 7.47
N ARG A 299 23.48 10.85 7.37
CA ARG A 299 22.70 10.04 6.43
C ARG A 299 22.86 10.62 5.02
N PRO A 300 22.85 9.78 3.97
CA PRO A 300 22.71 10.29 2.62
C PRO A 300 21.35 10.98 2.44
N ASN A 301 21.24 11.92 1.50
CA ASN A 301 19.91 12.36 1.05
C ASN A 301 19.25 11.26 0.18
N ALA A 302 17.97 11.42 -0.17
CA ALA A 302 17.24 10.41 -0.95
C ALA A 302 17.90 10.07 -2.29
N ARG A 303 18.47 11.05 -3.00
CA ARG A 303 19.13 10.83 -4.30
C ARG A 303 20.43 10.05 -4.14
N GLU A 304 21.25 10.43 -3.17
CA GLU A 304 22.48 9.70 -2.80
C GLU A 304 22.17 8.26 -2.36
N LEU A 305 21.05 8.05 -1.66
CA LEU A 305 20.59 6.73 -1.25
C LEU A 305 20.17 5.88 -2.45
N LEU A 306 19.45 6.46 -3.42
CA LEU A 306 19.07 5.80 -4.67
C LEU A 306 20.29 5.47 -5.55
N GLU A 307 21.29 6.35 -5.59
CA GLU A 307 22.56 6.11 -6.28
C GLU A 307 23.33 4.94 -5.64
N LEU A 308 23.43 4.92 -4.31
CA LEU A 308 24.01 3.80 -3.57
C LEU A 308 23.28 2.49 -3.86
N TRP A 309 21.95 2.51 -3.84
CA TRP A 309 21.13 1.35 -4.20
C TRP A 309 21.40 0.87 -5.63
N THR A 310 21.48 1.78 -6.59
CA THR A 310 21.77 1.46 -7.99
C THR A 310 23.09 0.69 -8.13
N VAL A 311 24.12 1.10 -7.39
CA VAL A 311 25.42 0.42 -7.36
C VAL A 311 25.32 -0.97 -6.73
N GLU A 312 24.69 -1.10 -5.56
CA GLU A 312 24.57 -2.39 -4.87
C GLU A 312 23.68 -3.38 -5.64
N ARG A 313 22.56 -2.91 -6.20
CA ARG A 313 21.66 -3.70 -7.05
C ARG A 313 22.37 -4.26 -8.28
N GLY A 314 23.30 -3.50 -8.87
CA GLY A 314 24.12 -3.94 -10.00
C GLY A 314 25.03 -5.14 -9.68
N ARG A 315 25.30 -5.41 -8.40
CA ARG A 315 26.11 -6.55 -7.95
C ARG A 315 25.29 -7.82 -7.73
N ILE A 316 23.96 -7.72 -7.72
CA ILE A 316 23.08 -8.86 -7.50
C ILE A 316 22.99 -9.68 -8.78
N SER A 317 23.54 -10.90 -8.75
CA SER A 317 23.54 -11.79 -9.90
C SER A 317 22.11 -12.17 -10.33
N PHE A 318 21.93 -12.48 -11.62
CA PHE A 318 20.66 -12.99 -12.13
C PHE A 318 20.18 -14.22 -11.35
N LEU A 319 21.10 -15.15 -11.04
CA LEU A 319 20.78 -16.32 -10.23
C LEU A 319 20.25 -15.90 -8.86
N SER A 320 20.96 -15.02 -8.14
CA SER A 320 20.56 -14.49 -6.84
C SER A 320 19.15 -13.90 -6.85
N LYS A 321 18.78 -13.12 -7.89
CA LYS A 321 17.43 -12.56 -8.04
C LYS A 321 16.35 -13.64 -8.20
N ALA A 322 16.68 -14.75 -8.85
CA ALA A 322 15.75 -15.84 -9.10
C ALA A 322 15.50 -16.75 -7.89
N TRP A 323 16.32 -16.67 -6.85
CA TRP A 323 16.11 -17.43 -5.61
C TRP A 323 14.90 -16.91 -4.85
N ARG A 324 14.17 -17.84 -4.24
CA ARG A 324 13.21 -17.49 -3.19
C ARG A 324 13.91 -16.78 -2.04
N LEU A 325 13.17 -16.01 -1.26
CA LEU A 325 13.62 -15.53 0.03
C LEU A 325 13.83 -16.70 1.00
N GLN A 326 14.94 -16.65 1.73
CA GLN A 326 15.36 -17.70 2.65
C GLN A 326 15.39 -17.14 4.07
N GLY A 327 14.41 -17.55 4.88
CA GLY A 327 14.24 -17.07 6.25
C GLY A 327 15.43 -17.45 7.12
N ARG A 328 15.86 -16.56 8.02
CA ARG A 328 16.98 -16.82 8.93
C ARG A 328 16.72 -17.97 9.92
N ASN A 329 15.45 -18.30 10.16
CA ASN A 329 15.01 -19.33 11.10
C ASN A 329 14.54 -20.63 10.40
N GLU A 330 14.80 -20.80 9.09
CA GLU A 330 14.39 -22.01 8.35
C GLU A 330 15.32 -23.21 8.64
N PHE A 331 14.75 -24.41 8.76
CA PHE A 331 15.51 -25.64 8.96
C PHE A 331 16.15 -26.12 7.64
N ALA A 332 17.44 -26.43 7.66
CA ALA A 332 18.28 -26.69 6.48
C ALA A 332 17.75 -27.73 5.46
N VAL A 333 16.98 -28.74 5.90
CA VAL A 333 16.44 -29.79 5.01
C VAL A 333 15.21 -29.32 4.23
N GLU A 334 14.38 -28.47 4.84
CA GLU A 334 13.22 -27.84 4.20
C GLU A 334 13.67 -26.81 3.15
N THR A 335 14.81 -26.16 3.41
CA THR A 335 15.46 -25.20 2.52
C THR A 335 15.85 -25.82 1.17
N ALA A 336 16.56 -26.96 1.16
CA ALA A 336 17.07 -27.56 -0.06
C ALA A 336 15.98 -28.01 -1.06
N ALA A 337 14.86 -28.55 -0.56
CA ALA A 337 13.75 -28.99 -1.42
C ALA A 337 12.99 -27.80 -2.04
N ARG A 338 12.74 -26.74 -1.24
CA ARG A 338 12.05 -25.53 -1.71
C ARG A 338 12.90 -24.72 -2.68
N ASP A 339 14.21 -24.69 -2.46
CA ASP A 339 15.17 -23.98 -3.31
C ASP A 339 15.21 -24.54 -4.74
N CYS A 340 15.26 -25.87 -4.89
CA CYS A 340 15.23 -26.52 -6.20
C CYS A 340 13.93 -26.24 -6.96
N VAL A 341 12.77 -26.28 -6.28
CA VAL A 341 11.46 -26.02 -6.91
C VAL A 341 11.33 -24.55 -7.33
N SER A 342 11.80 -23.62 -6.50
CA SER A 342 11.77 -22.18 -6.80
C SER A 342 12.63 -21.83 -8.00
N MET A 343 13.88 -22.29 -8.05
CA MET A 343 14.77 -22.05 -9.20
C MET A 343 14.16 -22.53 -10.52
N VAL A 344 13.58 -23.73 -10.54
CA VAL A 344 12.96 -24.30 -11.75
C VAL A 344 11.76 -23.46 -12.20
N ARG A 345 10.89 -23.01 -11.27
CA ARG A 345 9.74 -22.16 -11.60
C ARG A 345 10.16 -20.80 -12.14
N THR A 346 11.13 -20.15 -11.50
CA THR A 346 11.59 -18.81 -11.90
C THR A 346 12.34 -18.86 -13.23
N MET A 347 13.23 -19.85 -13.43
CA MET A 347 13.94 -20.03 -14.72
C MET A 347 12.98 -20.36 -15.87
N ALA A 348 11.97 -21.19 -15.62
CA ALA A 348 10.92 -21.45 -16.61
C ALA A 348 10.15 -20.18 -16.97
N SER A 349 9.81 -19.34 -15.98
CA SER A 349 9.16 -18.05 -16.20
C SER A 349 9.99 -17.09 -17.06
N TYR A 350 11.31 -16.98 -16.78
CA TYR A 350 12.22 -16.17 -17.59
C TYR A 350 12.40 -16.73 -19.02
N ALA A 351 12.50 -18.05 -19.18
CA ALA A 351 12.58 -18.66 -20.51
C ALA A 351 11.32 -18.37 -21.36
N TRP A 352 10.15 -18.38 -20.73
CA TRP A 352 8.88 -18.04 -21.36
C TRP A 352 8.75 -16.55 -21.73
N SER A 353 9.29 -15.63 -20.92
CA SER A 353 9.29 -14.20 -21.24
C SER A 353 10.21 -13.87 -22.42
N PHE A 354 11.38 -14.53 -22.51
CA PHE A 354 12.29 -14.41 -23.66
C PHE A 354 11.72 -15.00 -24.96
N ALA A 355 10.91 -16.07 -24.87
CA ALA A 355 10.27 -16.68 -26.03
C ALA A 355 9.12 -15.84 -26.62
N ARG A 356 8.56 -14.90 -25.86
CA ARG A 356 7.52 -13.96 -26.34
C ARG A 356 8.06 -12.73 -27.08
N TRP A 357 9.38 -12.53 -27.06
CA TRP A 357 10.07 -11.39 -27.69
C TRP A 357 10.86 -11.80 -28.95
N LYS A 358 10.58 -13.00 -29.49
CA LYS A 358 10.93 -13.45 -30.84
C LYS A 358 9.65 -13.75 -31.60
#